data_AF-A0A329QGQ0-F1
#
_entry.id   AF-A0A329QGQ0-F1
#
_cell.length_a   1.000
_cell.length_b   1.000
_cell.length_c   1.000
_cell.angle_alpha   90.00
_cell.angle_beta   90.00
_cell.angle_gamma   90.00
#
_symmetry.space_group_name_H-M   'P 1'
#
loop_
_entity.id
_entity.type
_entity.pdbx_description
1 polymer ?
#
loop_
_entity_poly.entity_id
_entity_poly.type
_entity_poly.pdbx_seq_one_letter_code
_entity_poly.pdbx_strand_id
1 'polypeptide(L)'
;MSAATEADGLTIEAPESVDAPLTVWDIAFESARSAPGESIPDFVNEVSVTFQVPRSGDVVLAIAGPGIFAPVTGTRFDNVSRGSSVTSRWRWAAPLRAQPPPYDMNVAATATFGPPGDRRSVTASRAVTVEPPPAPEDDVYVSDMEFSWATNGYGPLERDAANGELDPGDGGPIRLDGDTYEKGIGTNARSLVGVYLGGNCTRFSAVVGIDDVRGGAGSAQFRVVGDGDVLYESPVITGSSPAERVSVNVTGIQQLDLIADPTPDGQGNDGANWADARLECGQ
;
A
#
# COMPACT_ATOMS: atom_id res chain seq x y z
N MET A 1 -12.97 21.49 41.56
CA MET A 1 -12.10 20.63 40.74
C MET A 1 -12.90 20.19 39.53
N SER A 2 -12.39 20.47 38.34
CA SER A 2 -12.83 19.85 37.09
C SER A 2 -11.64 20.01 36.14
N ALA A 3 -11.04 18.91 35.69
CA ALA A 3 -10.04 18.97 34.64
C ALA A 3 -10.77 19.04 33.28
N ALA A 4 -10.17 19.75 32.33
CA ALA A 4 -10.50 19.67 30.92
C ALA A 4 -9.18 19.38 30.19
N THR A 5 -9.21 18.41 29.27
CA THR A 5 -8.02 17.88 28.61
C THR A 5 -7.41 18.90 27.67
N GLU A 6 -6.08 19.03 27.67
CA GLU A 6 -5.37 19.70 26.58
C GLU A 6 -5.45 18.81 25.33
N ALA A 7 -5.97 19.38 24.23
CA ALA A 7 -5.84 18.80 22.89
C ALA A 7 -4.68 19.54 22.20
N ASP A 8 -3.81 18.78 21.52
CA ASP A 8 -2.50 19.29 21.10
C ASP A 8 -2.64 20.42 20.06
N GLY A 9 -2.14 21.60 20.41
CA GLY A 9 -2.46 22.87 19.77
C GLY A 9 -1.59 23.17 18.55
N LEU A 10 -1.67 22.33 17.51
CA LEU A 10 -0.80 22.45 16.34
C LEU A 10 -0.96 23.82 15.64
N THR A 11 0.04 24.68 15.80
CA THR A 11 0.05 26.02 15.22
C THR A 11 0.60 25.95 13.79
N ILE A 12 -0.29 26.02 12.80
CA ILE A 12 0.09 26.07 11.39
C ILE A 12 0.56 27.49 11.04
N GLU A 13 1.84 27.65 10.71
CA GLU A 13 2.35 28.94 10.21
C GLU A 13 1.74 29.26 8.83
N ALA A 14 1.11 30.42 8.73
CA ALA A 14 0.50 30.87 7.48
C ALA A 14 1.58 31.36 6.50
N PRO A 15 1.46 31.08 5.19
CA PRO A 15 2.42 31.55 4.20
C PRO A 15 2.40 33.08 4.13
N GLU A 16 3.58 33.71 4.24
CA GLU A 16 3.68 35.17 4.28
C GLU A 16 3.17 35.86 3.00
N SER A 17 2.42 36.95 3.19
CA SER A 17 2.15 38.01 2.19
C SER A 17 1.20 37.75 1.01
N VAL A 18 -0.04 37.36 1.29
CA VAL A 18 -1.20 37.87 0.52
C VAL A 18 -2.34 38.25 1.48
N ASP A 19 -2.94 39.42 1.32
CA ASP A 19 -4.14 39.85 2.07
C ASP A 19 -5.31 38.86 1.87
N ALA A 20 -5.59 38.05 2.89
CA ALA A 20 -6.67 37.07 2.87
C ALA A 20 -7.40 37.00 4.23
N PRO A 21 -8.73 37.24 4.28
CA PRO A 21 -9.49 37.07 5.51
C PRO A 21 -9.73 35.57 5.77
N LEU A 22 -8.89 34.98 6.63
CA LEU A 22 -9.01 33.61 7.16
C LEU A 22 -9.32 32.56 6.08
N THR A 23 -8.38 32.32 5.16
CA THR A 23 -8.39 31.10 4.34
C THR A 23 -8.08 29.92 5.27
N VAL A 24 -9.12 29.35 5.90
CA VAL A 24 -8.97 28.13 6.69
C VAL A 24 -8.57 26.99 5.76
N TRP A 25 -7.39 26.46 6.04
CA TRP A 25 -6.89 25.19 5.52
C TRP A 25 -6.94 24.17 6.64
N ASP A 26 -7.40 22.97 6.31
CA ASP A 26 -7.11 21.78 7.09
C ASP A 26 -6.63 20.68 6.12
N ILE A 27 -5.59 19.95 6.53
CA ILE A 27 -5.07 18.77 5.84
C ILE A 27 -4.94 17.69 6.91
N ALA A 28 -6.00 16.91 7.11
CA ALA A 28 -6.04 15.83 8.08
C ALA A 28 -5.57 14.52 7.45
N PHE A 29 -4.91 13.68 8.26
CA PHE A 29 -4.42 12.35 7.90
C PHE A 29 -4.95 11.35 8.94
N GLU A 30 -5.60 10.30 8.47
CA GLU A 30 -6.16 9.23 9.30
C GLU A 30 -5.75 7.88 8.70
N SER A 31 -5.08 7.01 9.48
CA SER A 31 -4.70 5.68 9.00
C SER A 31 -5.94 4.81 8.78
N ALA A 32 -5.96 4.11 7.64
CA ALA A 32 -7.12 3.39 7.14
C ALA A 32 -6.70 2.09 6.45
N ARG A 33 -7.64 1.15 6.33
CA ARG A 33 -7.46 -0.04 5.49
C ARG A 33 -8.05 0.19 4.10
N SER A 34 -7.45 -0.43 3.08
CA SER A 34 -8.06 -0.56 1.75
C SER A 34 -9.38 -1.34 1.82
N ALA A 35 -10.18 -1.29 0.75
CA ALA A 35 -11.28 -2.25 0.60
C ALA A 35 -10.76 -3.56 -0.02
N PRO A 36 -11.32 -4.73 0.35
CA PRO A 36 -10.91 -6.01 -0.23
C PRO A 36 -10.96 -5.99 -1.76
N GLY A 37 -9.85 -6.38 -2.40
CA GLY A 37 -9.73 -6.42 -3.86
C GLY A 37 -9.29 -5.10 -4.53
N GLU A 38 -9.06 -4.02 -3.78
CA GLU A 38 -8.42 -2.83 -4.36
C GLU A 38 -6.93 -3.11 -4.67
N SER A 39 -6.45 -2.67 -5.83
CA SER A 39 -5.05 -2.80 -6.27
C SER A 39 -4.13 -1.73 -5.64
N ILE A 40 -4.27 -1.54 -4.33
CA ILE A 40 -3.42 -0.68 -3.48
C ILE A 40 -3.01 -1.48 -2.21
N PRO A 41 -2.01 -1.05 -1.44
CA PRO A 41 -1.64 -1.72 -0.19
C PRO A 41 -2.81 -1.78 0.80
N ASP A 42 -2.80 -2.72 1.74
CA ASP A 42 -3.81 -2.76 2.80
C ASP A 42 -3.67 -1.55 3.72
N PHE A 43 -2.43 -1.20 4.07
CA PHE A 43 -2.12 -0.04 4.90
C PHE A 43 -2.07 1.24 4.06
N VAL A 44 -3.11 2.08 4.19
CA VAL A 44 -3.21 3.38 3.54
C VAL A 44 -3.53 4.46 4.57
N ASN A 45 -3.41 5.73 4.16
CA ASN A 45 -3.89 6.85 4.95
C ASN A 45 -4.97 7.58 4.14
N GLU A 46 -6.11 7.89 4.76
CA GLU A 46 -7.05 8.84 4.19
C GLU A 46 -6.58 10.26 4.47
N VAL A 47 -6.58 11.08 3.42
CA VAL A 47 -6.12 12.47 3.44
C VAL A 47 -7.29 13.38 3.11
N SER A 48 -7.76 14.14 4.10
CA SER A 48 -8.85 15.10 3.94
C SER A 48 -8.30 16.51 3.80
N VAL A 49 -8.56 17.19 2.67
CA VAL A 49 -8.26 18.62 2.51
C VAL A 49 -9.55 19.43 2.57
N THR A 50 -9.63 20.37 3.50
CA THR A 50 -10.68 21.39 3.55
C THR A 50 -10.12 22.77 3.17
N PHE A 51 -10.85 23.47 2.31
CA PHE A 51 -10.49 24.82 1.82
C PHE A 51 -11.69 25.77 1.94
N GLN A 52 -11.54 26.84 2.72
CA GLN A 52 -12.52 27.92 2.80
C GLN A 52 -12.36 28.91 1.63
N VAL A 53 -13.43 29.11 0.86
CA VAL A 53 -13.38 29.79 -0.45
C VAL A 53 -13.46 31.32 -0.31
N PRO A 54 -12.39 32.08 -0.63
CA PRO A 54 -12.34 33.53 -0.36
C PRO A 54 -13.05 34.39 -1.43
N ARG A 55 -13.42 33.81 -2.58
CA ARG A 55 -14.14 34.44 -3.71
C ARG A 55 -14.98 33.39 -4.44
N SER A 56 -16.22 33.71 -4.82
CA SER A 56 -17.11 32.76 -5.49
C SER A 56 -16.55 32.30 -6.84
N GLY A 57 -16.90 31.08 -7.26
CA GLY A 57 -16.52 30.49 -8.54
C GLY A 57 -16.17 29.01 -8.43
N ASP A 58 -15.60 28.44 -9.49
CA ASP A 58 -15.23 27.03 -9.50
C ASP A 58 -13.96 26.79 -8.68
N VAL A 59 -13.95 25.73 -7.86
CA VAL A 59 -12.78 25.26 -7.10
C VAL A 59 -12.33 23.91 -7.65
N VAL A 60 -11.02 23.70 -7.75
CA VAL A 60 -10.40 22.39 -7.91
C VAL A 60 -9.40 22.22 -6.77
N LEU A 61 -9.59 21.18 -5.96
CA LEU A 61 -8.60 20.76 -4.97
C LEU A 61 -7.76 19.63 -5.56
N ALA A 62 -6.45 19.68 -5.41
CA ALA A 62 -5.52 18.64 -5.83
C ALA A 62 -4.46 18.41 -4.75
N ILE A 63 -3.86 17.22 -4.74
CA ILE A 63 -2.85 16.82 -3.76
C ILE A 63 -1.60 16.26 -4.46
N ALA A 64 -0.44 16.46 -3.85
CA ALA A 64 0.84 15.99 -4.35
C ALA A 64 1.79 15.66 -3.19
N GLY A 65 2.66 14.68 -3.37
CA GLY A 65 3.62 14.23 -2.36
C GLY A 65 4.34 12.96 -2.82
N PRO A 66 5.27 12.42 -2.02
CA PRO A 66 5.82 11.09 -2.22
C PRO A 66 4.72 10.02 -2.04
N GLY A 67 4.77 8.91 -2.79
CA GLY A 67 3.77 7.84 -2.75
C GLY A 67 2.70 7.92 -3.85
N ILE A 68 1.59 7.21 -3.64
CA ILE A 68 0.50 7.05 -4.62
C ILE A 68 -0.81 7.59 -4.00
N PHE A 69 -1.54 8.42 -4.74
CA PHE A 69 -2.85 8.96 -4.33
C PHE A 69 -3.98 8.37 -5.19
N ALA A 70 -5.09 7.99 -4.57
CA ALA A 70 -6.28 7.47 -5.24
C ALA A 70 -7.54 8.26 -4.80
N PRO A 71 -8.33 8.82 -5.74
CA PRO A 71 -8.04 8.95 -7.18
C PRO A 71 -6.92 9.97 -7.45
N VAL A 72 -6.09 9.74 -8.48
CA VAL A 72 -4.96 10.64 -8.82
C VAL A 72 -5.43 12.05 -9.26
N THR A 73 -6.71 12.21 -9.62
CA THR A 73 -7.26 13.45 -10.17
C THR A 73 -7.71 14.46 -9.11
N GLY A 74 -7.55 15.74 -9.43
CA GLY A 74 -8.08 16.83 -8.60
C GLY A 74 -9.61 16.88 -8.60
N THR A 75 -10.19 17.08 -7.42
CA THR A 75 -11.63 17.11 -7.19
C THR A 75 -12.19 18.50 -7.50
N ARG A 76 -13.20 18.56 -8.38
CA ARG A 76 -13.81 19.81 -8.84
C ARG A 76 -15.16 20.08 -8.15
N PHE A 77 -15.37 21.34 -7.79
CA PHE A 77 -16.61 21.87 -7.23
C PHE A 77 -17.00 23.11 -8.04
N ASP A 78 -18.18 23.07 -8.68
CA ASP A 78 -18.66 24.16 -9.55
C ASP A 78 -19.44 25.23 -8.77
N ASN A 79 -19.33 26.49 -9.19
CA ASN A 79 -20.16 27.62 -8.68
C ASN A 79 -20.16 27.79 -7.14
N VAL A 80 -19.05 27.50 -6.46
CA VAL A 80 -18.95 27.60 -4.99
C VAL A 80 -19.09 29.06 -4.55
N SER A 81 -19.82 29.31 -3.45
CA SER A 81 -19.99 30.66 -2.89
C SER A 81 -18.79 31.09 -2.04
N ARG A 82 -18.48 32.38 -2.07
CA ARG A 82 -17.55 33.02 -1.12
C ARG A 82 -18.00 32.74 0.33
N GLY A 83 -17.08 32.29 1.17
CA GLY A 83 -17.31 31.94 2.57
C GLY A 83 -17.84 30.52 2.79
N SER A 84 -18.19 29.78 1.73
CA SER A 84 -18.38 28.33 1.83
C SER A 84 -17.03 27.63 1.93
N SER A 85 -17.00 26.46 2.56
CA SER A 85 -15.85 25.53 2.49
C SER A 85 -16.17 24.38 1.55
N VAL A 86 -15.15 23.84 0.91
CA VAL A 86 -15.19 22.56 0.19
C VAL A 86 -14.15 21.61 0.79
N THR A 87 -14.52 20.34 0.89
CA THR A 87 -13.64 19.28 1.40
C THR A 87 -13.55 18.18 0.36
N SER A 88 -12.35 17.66 0.13
CA SER A 88 -12.14 16.41 -0.61
C SER A 88 -11.29 15.42 0.19
N ARG A 89 -11.39 14.15 -0.19
CA ARG A 89 -10.73 13.01 0.44
C ARG A 89 -10.02 12.17 -0.62
N TRP A 90 -8.79 11.76 -0.31
CA TRP A 90 -7.99 10.84 -1.12
C TRP A 90 -7.46 9.72 -0.23
N ARG A 91 -7.29 8.51 -0.78
CA ARG A 91 -6.43 7.50 -0.16
C ARG A 91 -5.00 7.72 -0.61
N TRP A 92 -4.05 7.52 0.29
CA TRP A 92 -2.62 7.71 0.07
C TRP A 92 -1.85 6.49 0.57
N ALA A 93 -1.08 5.88 -0.33
CA ALA A 93 -0.12 4.83 -0.03
C ALA A 93 1.29 5.43 -0.03
N ALA A 94 2.00 5.27 1.09
CA ALA A 94 3.39 5.69 1.21
C ALA A 94 4.31 4.83 0.32
N PRO A 95 5.47 5.36 -0.14
CA PRO A 95 6.41 4.62 -0.98
C PRO A 95 7.32 3.70 -0.15
N LEU A 96 6.73 2.71 0.53
CA LEU A 96 7.37 1.93 1.62
C LEU A 96 8.60 1.08 1.22
N ARG A 97 8.91 0.94 -0.08
CA ARG A 97 10.05 0.12 -0.58
C ARG A 97 11.45 0.55 -0.12
N ALA A 98 11.64 1.81 0.28
CA ALA A 98 12.96 2.45 0.21
C ALA A 98 13.75 2.51 1.53
N GLN A 99 13.03 2.50 2.65
CA GLN A 99 13.54 2.60 4.04
C GLN A 99 12.45 1.98 4.94
N PRO A 100 12.72 1.59 6.20
CA PRO A 100 11.66 1.24 7.15
C PRO A 100 11.01 2.49 7.77
N PRO A 101 9.71 2.42 8.14
CA PRO A 101 9.03 3.47 8.91
C PRO A 101 9.62 3.69 10.32
N PRO A 102 9.35 4.83 10.98
CA PRO A 102 8.51 5.93 10.50
C PRO A 102 9.20 6.85 9.48
N TYR A 103 8.42 7.43 8.56
CA TYR A 103 8.92 8.42 7.58
C TYR A 103 8.23 9.77 7.77
N ASP A 104 9.01 10.83 7.86
CA ASP A 104 8.52 12.21 7.71
C ASP A 104 8.40 12.57 6.23
N MET A 105 7.16 12.75 5.76
CA MET A 105 6.84 13.06 4.37
C MET A 105 6.08 14.39 4.27
N ASN A 106 6.48 15.23 3.30
CA ASN A 106 5.77 16.46 2.99
C ASN A 106 4.70 16.22 1.93
N VAL A 107 3.44 16.47 2.27
CA VAL A 107 2.30 16.40 1.37
C VAL A 107 1.73 17.80 1.17
N ALA A 108 1.55 18.20 -0.08
CA ALA A 108 1.08 19.52 -0.50
C ALA A 108 -0.32 19.44 -1.09
N ALA A 109 -1.24 20.25 -0.57
CA ALA A 109 -2.58 20.45 -1.11
C ALA A 109 -2.65 21.80 -1.86
N THR A 110 -3.24 21.80 -3.05
CA THR A 110 -3.38 22.99 -3.90
C THR A 110 -4.84 23.23 -4.26
N ALA A 111 -5.33 24.43 -3.99
CA ALA A 111 -6.68 24.88 -4.35
C ALA A 111 -6.61 25.88 -5.51
N THR A 112 -7.17 25.54 -6.67
CA THR A 112 -7.33 26.44 -7.82
C THR A 112 -8.79 26.93 -7.88
N PHE A 113 -9.03 28.21 -7.63
CA PHE A 113 -10.35 28.77 -7.32
C PHE A 113 -10.71 30.03 -8.11
N GLY A 114 -12.01 30.26 -8.29
CA GLY A 114 -12.57 31.47 -8.90
C GLY A 114 -13.15 31.27 -10.32
N PRO A 115 -13.84 32.29 -10.85
CA PRO A 115 -14.51 32.23 -12.16
C PRO A 115 -13.54 31.97 -13.34
N PRO A 116 -14.07 31.45 -14.47
CA PRO A 116 -13.35 31.40 -15.73
C PRO A 116 -12.73 32.76 -16.10
N GLY A 117 -11.48 32.76 -16.55
CA GLY A 117 -10.73 33.97 -16.94
C GLY A 117 -9.95 34.66 -15.82
N ASP A 118 -10.30 34.45 -14.54
CA ASP A 118 -9.51 34.92 -13.38
C ASP A 118 -9.49 33.84 -12.29
N ARG A 119 -8.76 32.76 -12.57
CA ARG A 119 -8.48 31.70 -11.58
C ARG A 119 -7.25 32.06 -10.77
N ARG A 120 -7.30 31.79 -9.48
CA ARG A 120 -6.19 31.92 -8.54
C ARG A 120 -5.82 30.53 -8.03
N SER A 121 -4.56 30.35 -7.64
CA SER A 121 -4.10 29.13 -6.99
C SER A 121 -3.42 29.48 -5.67
N VAL A 122 -3.53 28.58 -4.71
CA VAL A 122 -2.88 28.66 -3.40
C VAL A 122 -2.57 27.26 -2.94
N THR A 123 -1.38 27.07 -2.36
CA THR A 123 -0.86 25.76 -1.93
C THR A 123 -0.47 25.83 -0.46
N ALA A 124 -0.81 24.80 0.29
CA ALA A 124 -0.37 24.57 1.66
C ALA A 124 0.28 23.19 1.76
N SER A 125 1.27 23.03 2.62
CA SER A 125 1.97 21.75 2.83
C SER A 125 1.93 21.35 4.30
N ARG A 126 1.78 20.05 4.56
CA ARG A 126 1.88 19.47 5.90
C ARG A 126 2.98 18.40 5.90
N ALA A 127 3.83 18.43 6.92
CA ALA A 127 4.70 17.32 7.26
C ALA A 127 3.90 16.25 8.00
N VAL A 128 4.07 14.99 7.61
CA VAL A 128 3.31 13.84 8.11
C VAL A 128 4.29 12.72 8.41
N THR A 129 4.37 12.32 9.67
CA THR A 129 5.03 11.09 10.08
C THR A 129 4.09 9.92 9.79
N VAL A 130 4.49 8.99 8.92
CA VAL A 130 3.75 7.75 8.67
C VAL A 130 4.39 6.63 9.46
N GLU A 131 3.66 6.16 10.47
CA GLU A 131 4.04 5.04 11.34
C GLU A 131 3.92 3.68 10.60
N PRO A 132 4.58 2.61 11.11
CA PRO A 132 4.41 1.26 10.58
C PRO A 132 3.00 0.71 10.87
N PRO A 133 2.50 -0.26 10.07
CA PRO A 133 1.54 -1.23 10.59
C PRO A 133 2.20 -2.04 11.73
N PRO A 134 1.45 -2.54 12.75
CA PRO A 134 2.04 -3.22 13.89
C PRO A 134 2.93 -4.42 13.49
N ALA A 135 4.12 -4.52 14.08
CA ALA A 135 4.97 -5.70 13.95
C ALA A 135 4.29 -6.92 14.62
N PRO A 136 4.47 -8.14 14.09
CA PRO A 136 3.89 -9.34 14.69
C PRO A 136 4.59 -9.70 16.01
N GLU A 137 3.80 -9.91 17.06
CA GLU A 137 4.29 -10.26 18.41
C GLU A 137 4.45 -11.77 18.64
N ASP A 138 3.82 -12.61 17.81
CA ASP A 138 3.84 -14.08 17.82
C ASP A 138 4.12 -14.63 16.40
N ASP A 139 4.39 -15.93 16.28
CA ASP A 139 4.44 -16.66 14.99
C ASP A 139 3.16 -16.43 14.15
N VAL A 140 3.32 -16.06 12.87
CA VAL A 140 2.21 -15.59 12.03
C VAL A 140 2.30 -16.07 10.58
N TYR A 141 1.17 -16.36 9.94
CA TYR A 141 1.12 -16.53 8.49
C TYR A 141 1.13 -15.16 7.80
N VAL A 142 1.93 -15.01 6.74
CA VAL A 142 2.00 -13.76 5.99
C VAL A 142 0.61 -13.41 5.43
N SER A 143 -0.20 -14.41 5.05
CA SER A 143 -1.59 -14.21 4.60
C SER A 143 -2.58 -13.70 5.67
N ASP A 144 -2.18 -13.60 6.94
CA ASP A 144 -2.94 -12.94 8.02
C ASP A 144 -2.43 -11.53 8.37
N MET A 145 -1.26 -11.10 7.87
CA MET A 145 -0.66 -9.79 8.15
C MET A 145 -1.21 -8.66 7.27
N GLU A 146 -1.19 -7.41 7.73
CA GLU A 146 -1.43 -6.24 6.86
C GLU A 146 -0.31 -6.09 5.82
N PHE A 147 -0.65 -5.92 4.53
CA PHE A 147 0.36 -5.70 3.50
C PHE A 147 0.78 -4.23 3.38
N SER A 148 2.08 -3.97 3.57
CA SER A 148 2.71 -2.66 3.43
C SER A 148 2.84 -2.25 1.95
N TRP A 149 3.03 -3.23 1.06
CA TRP A 149 2.70 -3.07 -0.36
C TRP A 149 2.05 -4.34 -0.91
N ALA A 150 1.23 -4.18 -1.97
CA ALA A 150 0.62 -5.26 -2.73
C ALA A 150 0.63 -4.89 -4.23
N THR A 151 1.15 -5.75 -5.10
CA THR A 151 0.99 -5.63 -6.57
C THR A 151 0.94 -7.01 -7.20
N ASN A 152 0.14 -7.17 -8.25
CA ASN A 152 -0.07 -8.46 -8.91
C ASN A 152 -0.08 -8.31 -10.44
N GLY A 153 0.37 -9.34 -11.18
CA GLY A 153 0.50 -9.30 -12.64
C GLY A 153 -0.83 -9.40 -13.38
N TYR A 154 -1.79 -10.13 -12.81
CA TYR A 154 -3.12 -10.37 -13.36
C TYR A 154 -4.12 -10.61 -12.23
N GLY A 155 -5.26 -9.89 -12.24
CA GLY A 155 -6.27 -9.97 -11.17
C GLY A 155 -5.77 -9.48 -9.79
N PRO A 156 -6.62 -9.57 -8.76
CA PRO A 156 -6.20 -9.40 -7.37
C PRO A 156 -5.23 -10.53 -6.97
N LEU A 157 -4.32 -10.24 -6.03
CA LEU A 157 -3.69 -11.33 -5.26
C LEU A 157 -4.71 -11.84 -4.23
N GLU A 158 -4.55 -13.08 -3.79
CA GLU A 158 -5.49 -13.73 -2.88
C GLU A 158 -4.78 -14.30 -1.65
N ARG A 159 -5.50 -14.28 -0.52
CA ARG A 159 -5.06 -14.78 0.78
C ARG A 159 -5.73 -16.13 1.01
N ASP A 160 -4.93 -17.15 1.30
CA ASP A 160 -5.33 -18.55 1.52
C ASP A 160 -6.04 -19.22 0.32
N ALA A 161 -5.97 -18.58 -0.85
CA ALA A 161 -6.43 -19.08 -2.14
C ALA A 161 -5.40 -18.73 -3.23
N ALA A 162 -5.39 -19.50 -4.31
CA ALA A 162 -4.66 -19.19 -5.54
C ALA A 162 -5.34 -18.04 -6.28
N ASN A 163 -4.60 -17.25 -7.05
CA ASN A 163 -5.15 -16.22 -7.94
C ASN A 163 -6.15 -16.85 -8.95
N GLY A 164 -7.44 -16.53 -8.81
CA GLY A 164 -8.57 -17.19 -9.47
C GLY A 164 -8.76 -16.78 -10.91
N GLU A 165 -9.09 -15.50 -11.18
CA GLU A 165 -8.81 -14.78 -12.44
C GLU A 165 -8.85 -13.24 -12.24
N LEU A 166 -10.00 -12.65 -11.91
CA LEU A 166 -10.21 -11.18 -11.97
C LEU A 166 -11.07 -10.60 -10.85
N ASP A 167 -12.00 -11.36 -10.28
CA ASP A 167 -12.89 -10.90 -9.21
C ASP A 167 -12.29 -11.27 -7.82
N PRO A 168 -12.36 -10.41 -6.80
CA PRO A 168 -11.78 -10.72 -5.49
C PRO A 168 -12.44 -11.93 -4.82
N GLY A 169 -11.69 -13.00 -4.58
CA GLY A 169 -12.20 -14.25 -4.01
C GLY A 169 -12.80 -15.22 -5.03
N ASP A 170 -12.42 -15.11 -6.31
CA ASP A 170 -12.70 -16.15 -7.33
C ASP A 170 -11.70 -17.34 -7.29
N GLY A 171 -10.69 -17.25 -6.43
CA GLY A 171 -9.64 -18.25 -6.22
C GLY A 171 -10.08 -19.65 -5.77
N GLY A 172 -9.40 -20.66 -6.30
CA GLY A 172 -9.39 -22.02 -5.75
C GLY A 172 -8.37 -22.16 -4.60
N PRO A 173 -8.35 -23.27 -3.86
CA PRO A 173 -7.29 -23.51 -2.87
C PRO A 173 -5.94 -23.69 -3.56
N ILE A 174 -4.88 -23.16 -2.93
CA ILE A 174 -3.50 -23.19 -3.42
C ILE A 174 -3.05 -24.65 -3.63
N ARG A 175 -2.52 -24.96 -4.82
CA ARG A 175 -1.94 -26.28 -5.12
C ARG A 175 -0.57 -26.18 -5.77
N LEU A 176 0.38 -26.97 -5.26
CA LEU A 176 1.76 -27.01 -5.74
C LEU A 176 2.28 -28.45 -5.68
N ASP A 177 2.70 -28.99 -6.82
CA ASP A 177 3.31 -30.34 -6.94
C ASP A 177 2.37 -31.46 -6.42
N GLY A 178 1.06 -31.26 -6.59
CA GLY A 178 0.00 -32.16 -6.14
C GLY A 178 -0.45 -31.98 -4.68
N ASP A 179 0.33 -31.29 -3.84
CA ASP A 179 -0.07 -30.95 -2.47
C ASP A 179 -1.02 -29.73 -2.47
N THR A 180 -2.02 -29.73 -1.57
CA THR A 180 -2.98 -28.63 -1.39
C THR A 180 -2.75 -27.94 -0.04
N TYR A 181 -2.76 -26.61 -0.03
CA TYR A 181 -2.37 -25.80 1.13
C TYR A 181 -3.53 -24.92 1.62
N GLU A 182 -3.78 -24.92 2.94
CA GLU A 182 -4.84 -24.12 3.58
C GLU A 182 -4.44 -22.68 3.89
N LYS A 183 -3.14 -22.37 3.86
CA LYS A 183 -2.59 -21.03 4.13
C LYS A 183 -1.58 -20.64 3.06
N GLY A 184 -1.55 -19.36 2.71
CA GLY A 184 -0.56 -18.81 1.77
C GLY A 184 -1.08 -17.63 0.97
N ILE A 185 -0.32 -17.24 -0.05
CA ILE A 185 -0.64 -16.10 -0.92
C ILE A 185 -0.65 -16.58 -2.37
N GLY A 186 -1.81 -16.48 -3.03
CA GLY A 186 -1.95 -16.67 -4.47
C GLY A 186 -1.60 -15.40 -5.22
N THR A 187 -0.65 -15.47 -6.16
CA THR A 187 -0.26 -14.31 -6.98
C THR A 187 -0.12 -14.70 -8.45
N ASN A 188 0.06 -13.71 -9.31
CA ASN A 188 0.44 -13.86 -10.70
C ASN A 188 1.68 -13.00 -10.99
N ALA A 189 2.74 -13.60 -11.55
CA ALA A 189 3.98 -12.86 -11.84
C ALA A 189 3.74 -11.81 -12.94
N ARG A 190 4.21 -10.56 -12.85
CA ARG A 190 4.99 -9.91 -11.78
C ARG A 190 4.16 -9.61 -10.54
N SER A 191 4.54 -10.18 -9.40
CA SER A 191 3.87 -9.92 -8.12
C SER A 191 4.81 -9.40 -7.03
N LEU A 192 4.17 -9.03 -5.93
CA LEU A 192 4.73 -8.51 -4.69
C LEU A 192 3.79 -8.96 -3.57
N VAL A 193 4.37 -9.23 -2.40
CA VAL A 193 3.77 -8.89 -1.10
C VAL A 193 4.84 -8.27 -0.23
N GLY A 194 4.50 -7.21 0.50
CA GLY A 194 5.34 -6.64 1.55
C GLY A 194 4.70 -6.73 2.91
N VAL A 195 5.48 -7.07 3.92
CA VAL A 195 5.08 -7.03 5.32
C VAL A 195 6.14 -6.37 6.19
N TYR A 196 5.69 -5.60 7.19
CA TYR A 196 6.56 -5.04 8.20
C TYR A 196 6.82 -6.09 9.30
N LEU A 197 8.09 -6.34 9.61
CA LEU A 197 8.52 -7.27 10.65
C LEU A 197 8.98 -6.54 11.92
N GLY A 198 9.40 -5.27 11.81
CA GLY A 198 9.92 -4.46 12.92
C GLY A 198 11.09 -5.10 13.67
N GLY A 199 11.87 -5.96 13.01
CA GLY A 199 12.98 -6.71 13.60
C GLY A 199 12.57 -7.86 14.53
N ASN A 200 11.27 -8.08 14.76
CA ASN A 200 10.74 -8.98 15.79
C ASN A 200 10.63 -10.46 15.36
N CYS A 201 11.07 -10.78 14.14
CA CYS A 201 11.04 -12.13 13.57
C CYS A 201 12.45 -12.64 13.24
N THR A 202 12.64 -13.95 13.30
CA THR A 202 13.95 -14.60 13.08
C THR A 202 13.97 -15.54 11.87
N ARG A 203 12.81 -16.07 11.44
CA ARG A 203 12.67 -16.91 10.25
C ARG A 203 11.50 -16.44 9.38
N PHE A 204 11.70 -16.52 8.07
CA PHE A 204 10.63 -16.67 7.08
C PHE A 204 10.71 -18.07 6.46
N SER A 205 9.56 -18.72 6.23
CA SER A 205 9.50 -19.97 5.47
C SER A 205 8.23 -20.06 4.62
N ALA A 206 8.33 -20.72 3.47
CA ALA A 206 7.23 -20.98 2.54
C ALA A 206 7.52 -22.20 1.65
N VAL A 207 6.50 -22.67 0.93
CA VAL A 207 6.64 -23.49 -0.27
C VAL A 207 6.28 -22.62 -1.47
N VAL A 208 7.14 -22.56 -2.49
CA VAL A 208 6.93 -21.71 -3.68
C VAL A 208 6.84 -22.55 -4.96
N GLY A 209 6.03 -22.08 -5.90
CA GLY A 209 5.89 -22.68 -7.22
C GLY A 209 4.73 -22.09 -8.03
N ILE A 210 4.50 -22.67 -9.21
CA ILE A 210 3.39 -22.32 -10.10
C ILE A 210 2.20 -23.24 -9.82
N ASP A 211 0.98 -22.68 -9.76
CA ASP A 211 -0.21 -23.44 -9.34
C ASP A 211 -0.59 -24.56 -10.32
N ASP A 212 -0.89 -25.74 -9.78
CA ASP A 212 -1.33 -26.92 -10.54
C ASP A 212 -2.56 -26.65 -11.45
N VAL A 213 -3.45 -25.70 -11.11
CA VAL A 213 -4.61 -25.34 -11.96
C VAL A 213 -4.20 -24.74 -13.30
N ARG A 214 -2.97 -24.20 -13.40
CA ARG A 214 -2.39 -23.67 -14.65
C ARG A 214 -1.89 -24.81 -15.56
N GLY A 215 -2.04 -26.07 -15.16
CA GLY A 215 -1.97 -27.24 -16.04
C GLY A 215 -0.59 -27.54 -16.60
N GLY A 216 0.47 -27.12 -15.91
CA GLY A 216 1.85 -27.22 -16.37
C GLY A 216 2.35 -26.04 -17.20
N ALA A 217 1.50 -25.03 -17.45
CA ALA A 217 1.91 -23.77 -18.05
C ALA A 217 2.49 -22.80 -16.99
N GLY A 218 3.16 -21.76 -17.47
CA GLY A 218 3.69 -20.66 -16.68
C GLY A 218 5.06 -20.92 -16.03
N SER A 219 5.77 -19.84 -15.73
CA SER A 219 7.07 -19.85 -15.04
C SER A 219 7.34 -18.56 -14.26
N ALA A 220 8.11 -18.67 -13.17
CA ALA A 220 8.51 -17.52 -12.35
C ALA A 220 9.85 -17.74 -11.65
N GLN A 221 10.47 -16.66 -11.19
CA GLN A 221 11.58 -16.69 -10.23
C GLN A 221 11.15 -16.03 -8.92
N PHE A 222 11.32 -16.73 -7.80
CA PHE A 222 10.90 -16.27 -6.48
C PHE A 222 12.08 -15.66 -5.73
N ARG A 223 11.89 -14.48 -5.15
CA ARG A 223 12.91 -13.76 -4.37
C ARG A 223 12.34 -13.28 -3.05
N VAL A 224 13.14 -13.45 -1.98
CA VAL A 224 12.88 -12.88 -0.65
C VAL A 224 13.90 -11.79 -0.42
N VAL A 225 13.42 -10.58 -0.21
CA VAL A 225 14.22 -9.36 -0.02
C VAL A 225 13.93 -8.80 1.37
N GLY A 226 14.97 -8.45 2.12
CA GLY A 226 14.85 -7.85 3.45
C GLY A 226 15.56 -6.50 3.46
N ASP A 227 14.86 -5.43 3.82
CA ASP A 227 15.37 -4.05 3.85
C ASP A 227 16.06 -3.58 2.55
N GLY A 228 15.73 -4.21 1.43
CA GLY A 228 16.28 -3.95 0.09
C GLY A 228 17.33 -4.96 -0.40
N ASP A 229 17.92 -5.77 0.49
CA ASP A 229 18.92 -6.79 0.15
C ASP A 229 18.27 -8.15 -0.16
N VAL A 230 18.74 -8.84 -1.20
CA VAL A 230 18.24 -10.18 -1.58
C VAL A 230 18.76 -11.21 -0.59
N LEU A 231 17.87 -11.77 0.22
CA LEU A 231 18.17 -12.82 1.21
C LEU A 231 18.08 -14.23 0.60
N TYR A 232 17.23 -14.39 -0.42
CA TYR A 232 17.04 -15.64 -1.16
C TYR A 232 16.55 -15.37 -2.58
N GLU A 233 16.99 -16.19 -3.52
CA GLU A 233 16.53 -16.23 -4.91
C GLU A 233 16.47 -17.69 -5.37
N SER A 234 15.33 -18.12 -5.92
CA SER A 234 15.14 -19.47 -6.46
C SER A 234 15.79 -19.61 -7.85
N PRO A 235 15.97 -20.84 -8.35
CA PRO A 235 15.98 -21.10 -9.79
C PRO A 235 14.67 -20.62 -10.45
N VAL A 236 14.61 -20.62 -11.78
CA VAL A 236 13.31 -20.50 -12.47
C VAL A 236 12.50 -21.76 -12.21
N ILE A 237 11.30 -21.58 -11.65
CA ILE A 237 10.32 -22.65 -11.41
C ILE A 237 9.25 -22.57 -12.49
N THR A 238 8.97 -23.70 -13.16
CA THR A 238 7.88 -23.84 -14.14
C THR A 238 6.71 -24.59 -13.53
N GLY A 239 5.53 -24.56 -14.16
CA GLY A 239 4.41 -25.46 -13.82
C GLY A 239 4.68 -26.97 -13.97
N SER A 240 5.88 -27.35 -14.44
CA SER A 240 6.37 -28.74 -14.54
C SER A 240 7.56 -29.03 -13.62
N SER A 241 7.93 -28.08 -12.76
CA SER A 241 9.00 -28.21 -11.76
C SER A 241 8.41 -28.59 -10.40
N PRO A 242 9.11 -29.40 -9.57
CA PRO A 242 8.71 -29.62 -8.19
C PRO A 242 8.67 -28.32 -7.39
N ALA A 243 7.81 -28.26 -6.37
CA ALA A 243 7.68 -27.08 -5.52
C ALA A 243 8.88 -26.94 -4.57
N GLU A 244 9.41 -25.71 -4.43
CA GLU A 244 10.63 -25.46 -3.66
C GLU A 244 10.32 -24.98 -2.23
N ARG A 245 11.07 -25.48 -1.25
CA ARG A 245 10.92 -25.11 0.16
C ARG A 245 11.91 -24.00 0.53
N VAL A 246 11.37 -22.82 0.80
CA VAL A 246 12.11 -21.61 1.19
C VAL A 246 12.23 -21.55 2.71
N SER A 247 13.43 -21.27 3.22
CA SER A 247 13.67 -21.02 4.65
C SER A 247 14.82 -20.03 4.80
N VAL A 248 14.53 -18.86 5.36
CA VAL A 248 15.40 -17.66 5.31
C VAL A 248 15.51 -17.05 6.70
N ASN A 249 16.72 -16.68 7.12
CA ASN A 249 16.94 -15.92 8.35
C ASN A 249 16.56 -14.45 8.11
N VAL A 250 15.65 -13.91 8.92
CA VAL A 250 15.16 -12.52 8.86
C VAL A 250 15.40 -11.74 10.16
N THR A 251 16.28 -12.26 11.03
CA THR A 251 16.60 -11.63 12.33
C THR A 251 17.05 -10.18 12.16
N GLY A 252 16.28 -9.25 12.71
CA GLY A 252 16.56 -7.81 12.65
C GLY A 252 16.17 -7.10 11.34
N ILE A 253 15.54 -7.81 10.39
CA ILE A 253 14.95 -7.20 9.19
C ILE A 253 13.71 -6.40 9.58
N GLN A 254 13.57 -5.18 9.05
CA GLN A 254 12.44 -4.30 9.37
C GLN A 254 11.27 -4.49 8.39
N GLN A 255 11.54 -4.62 7.09
CA GLN A 255 10.56 -4.80 6.01
C GLN A 255 10.96 -6.01 5.15
N LEU A 256 10.01 -6.93 4.94
CA LEU A 256 10.20 -8.13 4.13
C LEU A 256 9.34 -8.08 2.86
N ASP A 257 10.00 -8.30 1.73
CA ASP A 257 9.47 -8.19 0.38
C ASP A 257 9.54 -9.56 -0.32
N LEU A 258 8.37 -10.14 -0.61
CA LEU A 258 8.18 -11.38 -1.35
C LEU A 258 7.87 -11.05 -2.80
N ILE A 259 8.69 -11.53 -3.75
CA ILE A 259 8.61 -11.16 -5.16
C ILE A 259 8.55 -12.41 -6.05
N ALA A 260 7.54 -12.52 -6.91
CA ALA A 260 7.60 -13.41 -8.07
C ALA A 260 7.88 -12.58 -9.34
N ASP A 261 9.07 -12.76 -9.90
CA ASP A 261 9.48 -12.16 -11.16
C ASP A 261 9.05 -13.06 -12.35
N PRO A 262 8.48 -12.47 -13.43
CA PRO A 262 8.19 -13.17 -14.68
C PRO A 262 9.48 -13.51 -15.42
N THR A 263 9.45 -14.55 -16.26
CA THR A 263 10.61 -14.97 -17.07
C THR A 263 10.50 -14.43 -18.52
N PRO A 264 11.50 -14.66 -19.41
CA PRO A 264 11.47 -14.15 -20.78
C PRO A 264 10.33 -14.66 -21.68
N ASP A 265 9.50 -15.60 -21.24
CA ASP A 265 8.31 -16.10 -21.94
C ASP A 265 7.06 -15.21 -21.76
N GLY A 266 6.95 -14.45 -20.66
CA GLY A 266 5.90 -13.45 -20.48
C GLY A 266 5.40 -13.33 -19.03
N GLN A 267 4.11 -13.07 -18.89
CA GLN A 267 3.35 -13.12 -17.62
C GLN A 267 2.18 -14.13 -17.71
N GLY A 268 2.39 -15.22 -18.45
CA GLY A 268 1.35 -15.96 -19.16
C GLY A 268 0.95 -17.27 -18.48
N ASN A 269 -0.06 -17.21 -17.60
CA ASN A 269 -0.46 -18.28 -16.67
C ASN A 269 0.50 -18.46 -15.48
N ASP A 270 1.31 -17.46 -15.15
CA ASP A 270 2.33 -17.51 -14.10
C ASP A 270 1.71 -17.34 -12.70
N GLY A 271 0.79 -18.24 -12.34
CA GLY A 271 0.12 -18.31 -11.03
C GLY A 271 1.11 -18.71 -9.94
N ALA A 272 1.96 -17.77 -9.54
CA ALA A 272 3.07 -17.94 -8.63
C ALA A 272 2.60 -17.83 -7.17
N ASN A 273 2.59 -18.94 -6.44
CA ASN A 273 2.08 -19.00 -5.07
C ASN A 273 3.20 -19.00 -4.02
N TRP A 274 2.89 -18.41 -2.87
CA TRP A 274 3.66 -18.55 -1.62
C TRP A 274 2.82 -19.34 -0.61
N ALA A 275 2.86 -20.67 -0.69
CA ALA A 275 2.10 -21.57 0.16
C ALA A 275 2.77 -21.78 1.53
N ASP A 276 2.00 -22.03 2.59
CA ASP A 276 2.49 -22.15 3.98
C ASP A 276 3.39 -20.97 4.43
N ALA A 277 3.21 -19.80 3.80
CA ALA A 277 4.08 -18.64 3.97
C ALA A 277 3.90 -18.05 5.38
N ARG A 278 4.93 -18.20 6.22
CA ARG A 278 4.89 -17.85 7.64
C ARG A 278 6.20 -17.29 8.16
N LEU A 279 6.11 -16.67 9.33
CA LEU A 279 7.21 -16.06 10.07
C LEU A 279 7.29 -16.61 11.50
N GLU A 280 8.52 -16.81 11.99
CA GLU A 280 8.80 -17.20 13.38
C GLU A 280 9.23 -15.94 14.17
N CYS A 281 8.44 -15.51 15.15
CA CYS A 281 8.53 -14.17 15.80
C CYS A 281 8.36 -14.22 17.33
N GLY A 282 8.56 -13.09 18.02
CA GLY A 282 8.32 -12.99 19.47
C GLY A 282 9.37 -13.68 20.37
N GLN A 283 10.62 -13.75 19.91
CA GLN A 283 11.73 -14.54 20.50
C GLN A 283 12.61 -13.73 21.47
#